data_AF-A0A3R8Z6W6-F1
#
_entry.id   AF-A0A3R8Z6W6-F1
#
_cell.length_a   1.000
_cell.length_b   1.000
_cell.length_c   1.000
_cell.angle_alpha   90.00
_cell.angle_beta   90.00
_cell.angle_gamma   90.00
#
_symmetry.space_group_name_H-M   'P 1'
#
loop_
_entity.id
_entity.type
_entity.pdbx_description
1 polymer ?
#
loop_
_entity_poly.entity_id
_entity_poly.type
_entity_poly.pdbx_seq_one_letter_code
_entity_poly.pdbx_strand_id
1 'polypeptide(L)'
;MKIKFITLAALMFYSAPGWSTFQEREYNTWYIKNAVLYDMTQTSEGFPVMVSVSQPGKKSANLVVSYITEGQCGENTLPLNVNGKVLPARYYCVQVGSNRIEHFSVVDANSVNALVTHLNSDFTLLLQNDIKIWAANIKSPKYGLTPRF
;
A
#
# COMPACT_ATOMS: atom_id res chain seq x y z
N MET A 1 26.41 -38.64 56.72
CA MET A 1 26.98 -37.29 56.49
C MET A 1 27.18 -37.09 55.00
N LYS A 2 26.49 -36.10 54.40
CA LYS A 2 26.75 -35.38 53.14
C LYS A 2 25.45 -35.09 52.38
N ILE A 3 24.93 -33.89 52.67
CA ILE A 3 24.00 -33.10 51.86
C ILE A 3 24.65 -32.83 50.50
N LYS A 4 23.96 -33.07 49.36
CA LYS A 4 24.18 -32.35 48.09
C LYS A 4 22.87 -32.34 47.27
N PHE A 5 22.13 -31.24 47.34
CA PHE A 5 22.13 -30.07 46.43
C PHE A 5 21.09 -30.24 45.31
N ILE A 6 19.95 -29.59 45.55
CA ILE A 6 18.83 -29.38 44.62
C ILE A 6 19.36 -28.59 43.42
N THR A 7 19.36 -29.20 42.24
CA THR A 7 19.64 -28.51 40.97
C THR A 7 18.44 -27.66 40.60
N LEU A 8 18.41 -26.42 41.08
CA LEU A 8 17.50 -25.38 40.62
C LEU A 8 17.95 -24.99 39.21
N ALA A 9 17.32 -25.55 38.18
CA ALA A 9 17.54 -25.13 36.80
C ALA A 9 16.98 -23.70 36.65
N ALA A 10 17.89 -22.72 36.74
CA ALA A 10 17.59 -21.33 36.46
C ALA A 10 17.13 -21.22 35.00
N LEU A 11 15.83 -20.98 34.81
CA LEU A 11 15.29 -20.41 33.59
C LEU A 11 15.96 -19.05 33.39
N MET A 12 17.06 -19.05 32.63
CA MET A 12 17.61 -17.83 32.07
C MET A 12 16.53 -17.28 31.13
N PHE A 13 15.93 -16.18 31.59
CA PHE A 13 15.14 -15.27 30.79
C PHE A 13 15.99 -14.81 29.61
N TYR A 14 15.93 -15.56 28.50
CA TYR A 14 16.22 -15.02 27.18
C TYR A 14 15.13 -13.98 26.92
N SER A 15 15.35 -12.77 27.42
CA SER A 15 14.75 -11.57 26.84
C SER A 15 15.39 -11.43 25.47
N ALA A 16 14.85 -12.15 24.50
CA ALA A 16 15.09 -11.81 23.11
C ALA A 16 14.70 -10.33 22.97
N PRO A 17 15.58 -9.45 22.47
CA PRO A 17 15.13 -8.13 22.08
C PRO A 17 14.06 -8.34 21.02
N GLY A 18 12.81 -8.05 21.38
CA GLY A 18 11.75 -7.89 20.40
C GLY A 18 12.18 -6.73 19.52
N TRP A 19 12.77 -7.01 18.37
CA TRP A 19 12.88 -6.01 17.32
C TRP A 19 11.46 -5.70 16.89
N SER A 20 10.85 -4.68 17.51
CA SER A 20 9.73 -4.00 16.89
C SER A 20 10.27 -3.48 15.57
N THR A 21 9.89 -4.11 14.47
CA THR A 21 10.09 -3.53 13.14
C THR A 21 9.41 -2.16 13.15
N PHE A 22 10.22 -1.11 13.25
CA PHE A 22 9.76 0.27 13.26
C PHE A 22 9.52 0.69 11.80
N GLN A 23 8.62 0.00 11.11
CA GLN A 23 8.35 0.21 9.68
C GLN A 23 6.94 0.77 9.40
N GLU A 24 6.14 1.09 10.42
CA GLU A 24 4.67 1.09 10.24
C GLU A 24 3.92 2.41 10.53
N ARG A 25 4.55 3.61 10.51
CA ARG A 25 3.78 4.85 10.75
C ARG A 25 3.58 5.80 9.56
N GLU A 26 4.41 5.73 8.53
CA GLU A 26 4.33 6.72 7.43
C GLU A 26 3.71 6.18 6.14
N TYR A 27 4.00 4.93 5.79
CA TYR A 27 3.20 4.19 4.82
C TYR A 27 1.84 3.88 5.46
N ASN A 28 0.74 4.00 4.72
CA ASN A 28 -0.65 4.00 5.21
C ASN A 28 -1.09 5.34 5.86
N THR A 29 -0.65 6.47 5.32
CA THR A 29 -1.20 7.78 5.67
C THR A 29 -1.70 8.46 4.42
N TRP A 30 -3.01 8.73 4.39
CA TRP A 30 -3.62 9.54 3.35
C TRP A 30 -3.28 11.01 3.54
N TYR A 31 -2.83 11.62 2.44
CA TYR A 31 -2.63 13.04 2.29
C TYR A 31 -3.63 13.64 1.29
N ILE A 32 -3.93 14.93 1.42
CA ILE A 32 -4.77 15.66 0.48
C ILE A 32 -4.14 17.01 0.09
N LYS A 33 -4.14 17.31 -1.21
CA LYS A 33 -3.78 18.62 -1.75
C LYS A 33 -4.51 18.84 -3.07
N ASN A 34 -5.06 20.05 -3.29
CA ASN A 34 -5.75 20.43 -4.52
C ASN A 34 -6.83 19.43 -4.97
N ALA A 35 -7.62 18.91 -4.02
CA ALA A 35 -8.65 17.90 -4.23
C ALA A 35 -8.14 16.54 -4.77
N VAL A 36 -6.86 16.23 -4.60
CA VAL A 36 -6.27 14.92 -4.88
C VAL A 36 -5.86 14.28 -3.57
N LEU A 37 -6.31 13.05 -3.35
CA LEU A 37 -5.88 12.18 -2.27
C LEU A 37 -4.62 11.42 -2.70
N TYR A 38 -3.66 11.30 -1.82
CA TYR A 38 -2.42 10.56 -2.04
C TYR A 38 -2.20 9.57 -0.91
N ASP A 39 -1.74 8.38 -1.24
CA ASP A 39 -1.25 7.41 -0.26
C ASP A 39 -0.01 6.71 -0.83
N MET A 40 0.78 6.19 0.09
CA MET A 40 1.94 5.36 -0.20
C MET A 40 1.82 4.07 0.60
N THR A 41 2.02 2.95 -0.09
CA THR A 41 2.09 1.62 0.51
C THR A 41 3.27 0.86 -0.11
N GLN A 42 3.35 -0.44 0.10
CA GLN A 42 4.41 -1.29 -0.41
C GLN A 42 3.85 -2.58 -1.04
N THR A 43 4.60 -3.15 -1.98
CA THR A 43 4.38 -4.52 -2.45
C THR A 43 4.77 -5.52 -1.35
N SER A 44 4.44 -6.81 -1.54
CA SER A 44 4.91 -7.90 -0.67
C SER A 44 6.44 -8.02 -0.62
N GLU A 45 7.13 -7.56 -1.66
CA GLU A 45 8.58 -7.51 -1.80
C GLU A 45 9.20 -6.24 -1.19
N GLY A 46 8.39 -5.30 -0.68
CA GLY A 46 8.83 -4.07 -0.05
C GLY A 46 9.08 -2.90 -1.02
N PHE A 47 8.72 -3.03 -2.30
CA PHE A 47 8.83 -1.92 -3.25
C PHE A 47 7.74 -0.88 -3.03
N PRO A 48 8.04 0.42 -3.19
CA PRO A 48 7.06 1.47 -2.96
C PRO A 48 5.93 1.43 -4.00
N VAL A 49 4.71 1.68 -3.52
CA VAL A 49 3.51 1.84 -4.33
C VAL A 49 2.96 3.24 -4.07
N MET A 50 2.78 4.00 -5.15
CA MET A 50 2.12 5.30 -5.13
C MET A 50 0.66 5.15 -5.55
N VAL A 51 -0.25 5.73 -4.78
CA VAL A 51 -1.67 5.78 -5.08
C VAL A 51 -2.13 7.23 -5.07
N SER A 52 -2.88 7.65 -6.08
CA SER A 52 -3.55 8.95 -6.05
C SER A 52 -4.97 8.88 -6.59
N VAL A 53 -5.90 9.52 -5.89
CA VAL A 53 -7.30 9.65 -6.31
C VAL A 53 -7.63 11.12 -6.50
N SER A 54 -7.86 11.54 -7.74
CA SER A 54 -8.30 12.90 -8.03
C SER A 54 -9.81 13.02 -7.84
N GLN A 55 -10.24 14.10 -7.19
CA GLN A 55 -11.64 14.50 -7.05
C GLN A 55 -12.57 13.38 -6.56
N PRO A 56 -12.26 12.69 -5.43
CA PRO A 56 -13.10 11.65 -4.87
C PRO A 56 -14.54 12.16 -4.63
N GLY A 57 -15.52 11.32 -4.96
CA GLY A 57 -16.95 11.63 -4.87
C GLY A 57 -17.51 12.48 -6.02
N LYS A 58 -16.70 12.82 -7.04
CA LYS A 58 -17.13 13.61 -8.20
C LYS A 58 -17.24 12.73 -9.46
N LYS A 59 -17.98 13.21 -10.46
CA LYS A 59 -18.12 12.55 -11.78
C LYS A 59 -16.81 12.55 -12.59
N SER A 60 -15.86 13.38 -12.20
CA SER A 60 -14.52 13.50 -12.78
C SER A 60 -13.46 12.71 -12.01
N ALA A 61 -13.88 11.87 -11.04
CA ALA A 61 -12.97 11.09 -10.23
C ALA A 61 -12.10 10.16 -11.10
N ASN A 62 -10.82 10.12 -10.81
CA ASN A 62 -9.87 9.23 -11.47
C ASN A 62 -8.84 8.72 -10.45
N LEU A 63 -8.27 7.56 -10.76
CA LEU A 63 -7.31 6.86 -9.91
C LEU A 63 -6.04 6.60 -10.71
N VAL A 64 -4.91 6.83 -10.07
CA VAL A 64 -3.60 6.40 -10.55
C VAL A 64 -2.96 5.50 -9.49
N VAL A 65 -2.41 4.39 -9.94
CA VAL A 65 -1.58 3.50 -9.13
C VAL A 65 -0.27 3.28 -9.87
N SER A 66 0.87 3.44 -9.19
CA SER A 66 2.20 3.18 -9.75
C SER A 66 3.05 2.38 -8.80
N TYR A 67 3.71 1.33 -9.29
CA TYR A 67 4.61 0.52 -8.48
C TYR A 67 5.70 -0.14 -9.32
N ILE A 68 6.78 -0.54 -8.65
CA ILE A 68 7.89 -1.24 -9.28
C ILE A 68 7.64 -2.75 -9.24
N THR A 69 7.94 -3.44 -10.34
CA THR A 69 8.02 -4.90 -10.42
C THR A 69 9.31 -5.33 -11.08
N GLU A 70 9.76 -6.54 -10.78
CA GLU A 70 10.90 -7.12 -11.47
C GLU A 70 10.58 -7.45 -12.93
N GLY A 71 11.59 -7.34 -13.80
CA GLY A 71 11.50 -7.72 -15.20
C GLY A 71 11.40 -6.56 -16.18
N GLN A 72 11.13 -6.91 -17.44
CA GLN A 72 11.11 -5.98 -18.56
C GLN A 72 9.68 -5.54 -18.90
N CYS A 73 9.53 -4.32 -19.40
CA CYS A 73 8.27 -3.89 -20.00
C CYS A 73 7.93 -4.78 -21.22
N GLY A 74 6.70 -5.29 -21.23
CA GLY A 74 6.15 -5.99 -22.39
C GLY A 74 5.19 -5.09 -23.17
N GLU A 75 4.72 -5.58 -24.33
CA GLU A 75 3.73 -4.86 -25.17
C GLU A 75 2.28 -4.99 -24.65
N ASN A 76 2.05 -5.79 -23.60
CA ASN A 76 0.71 -6.07 -23.13
C ASN A 76 0.10 -4.90 -22.34
N THR A 77 -1.12 -4.51 -22.69
CA THR A 77 -1.97 -3.66 -21.84
C THR A 77 -2.59 -4.50 -20.73
N LEU A 78 -2.23 -4.22 -19.48
CA LEU A 78 -2.77 -4.94 -18.33
C LEU A 78 -3.92 -4.14 -17.69
N PRO A 79 -5.06 -4.78 -17.35
CA PRO A 79 -6.06 -4.12 -16.53
C PRO A 79 -5.58 -4.02 -15.08
N LEU A 80 -6.25 -3.19 -14.27
CA LEU A 80 -6.00 -3.13 -12.83
C LEU A 80 -6.99 -4.04 -12.10
N ASN A 81 -6.51 -5.04 -11.36
CA ASN A 81 -7.38 -5.85 -10.50
C ASN A 81 -7.43 -5.26 -9.09
N VAL A 82 -8.65 -5.07 -8.56
CA VAL A 82 -8.90 -4.61 -7.18
C VAL A 82 -9.99 -5.46 -6.54
N ASN A 83 -9.67 -6.10 -5.42
CA ASN A 83 -10.54 -7.04 -4.69
C ASN A 83 -11.09 -8.16 -5.59
N GLY A 84 -10.28 -8.66 -6.53
CA GLY A 84 -10.71 -9.66 -7.51
C GLY A 84 -11.55 -9.12 -8.67
N LYS A 85 -11.91 -7.83 -8.66
CA LYS A 85 -12.64 -7.17 -9.75
C LYS A 85 -11.66 -6.50 -10.71
N VAL A 86 -11.84 -6.77 -12.00
CA VAL A 86 -11.07 -6.13 -13.08
C VAL A 86 -11.63 -4.73 -13.35
N LEU A 87 -10.80 -3.70 -13.14
CA LEU A 87 -11.08 -2.33 -13.56
C LEU A 87 -10.41 -2.04 -14.90
N PRO A 88 -11.14 -1.48 -15.89
CA PRO A 88 -10.54 -0.91 -17.08
C PRO A 88 -9.56 0.21 -16.72
N ALA A 89 -8.29 0.01 -17.05
CA ALA A 89 -7.21 0.95 -16.78
C ALA A 89 -6.40 1.19 -18.05
N ARG A 90 -5.93 2.43 -18.23
CA ARG A 90 -4.82 2.70 -19.15
C ARG A 90 -3.54 2.24 -18.47
N TYR A 91 -2.80 1.36 -19.14
CA TYR A 91 -1.53 0.85 -18.66
C TYR A 91 -0.37 1.54 -19.37
N TYR A 92 0.64 1.93 -18.61
CA TYR A 92 1.90 2.44 -19.11
C TYR A 92 3.05 1.81 -18.33
N CYS A 93 4.13 1.46 -19.01
CA CYS A 93 5.29 0.81 -18.42
C CYS A 93 6.56 1.58 -18.74
N VAL A 94 7.39 1.80 -17.73
CA VAL A 94 8.71 2.45 -17.88
C VAL A 94 9.80 1.51 -17.41
N GLN A 95 10.79 1.25 -18.27
CA GLN A 95 11.94 0.42 -17.92
C GLN A 95 12.90 1.17 -16.98
N VAL A 96 13.31 0.53 -15.88
CA VAL A 96 14.28 1.07 -14.91
C VAL A 96 15.28 -0.02 -14.51
N GLY A 97 16.40 -0.08 -15.22
CA GLY A 97 17.40 -1.14 -15.02
C GLY A 97 16.81 -2.52 -15.32
N SER A 98 16.97 -3.47 -14.39
CA SER A 98 16.37 -4.82 -14.46
C SER A 98 14.88 -4.86 -14.08
N ASN A 99 14.34 -3.76 -13.58
CA ASN A 99 12.97 -3.64 -13.09
C ASN A 99 12.16 -2.74 -14.00
N ARG A 100 10.84 -2.70 -13.80
CA ARG A 100 9.92 -1.81 -14.50
C ARG A 100 9.00 -1.11 -13.54
N ILE A 101 8.60 0.11 -13.88
CA ILE A 101 7.53 0.83 -13.21
C ILE A 101 6.25 0.58 -14.00
N GLU A 102 5.27 -0.03 -13.35
CA GLU A 102 3.93 -0.23 -13.89
C GLU A 102 3.02 0.92 -13.42
N HIS A 103 2.33 1.55 -14.36
CA HIS A 103 1.46 2.69 -14.13
C HIS A 103 0.06 2.41 -14.67
N PHE A 104 -0.94 2.48 -13.79
CA PHE A 104 -2.34 2.23 -14.11
C PHE A 104 -3.14 3.50 -13.87
N SER A 105 -3.87 3.95 -14.88
CA SER A 105 -4.79 5.09 -14.80
C SER A 105 -6.23 4.64 -15.08
N VAL A 106 -7.09 4.72 -14.06
CA VAL A 106 -8.53 4.41 -14.17
C VAL A 106 -9.31 5.72 -14.23
N VAL A 107 -10.07 5.91 -15.31
CA VAL A 107 -10.88 7.12 -15.55
C VAL A 107 -12.38 6.89 -15.38
N ASP A 108 -12.80 5.65 -15.07
CA ASP A 108 -14.20 5.36 -14.73
C ASP A 108 -14.52 5.84 -13.31
N ALA A 109 -15.11 7.04 -13.23
CA ALA A 109 -15.43 7.68 -11.97
C ALA A 109 -16.37 6.85 -11.08
N ASN A 110 -17.26 6.03 -11.65
CA ASN A 110 -18.15 5.19 -10.85
C ASN A 110 -17.36 4.12 -10.09
N SER A 111 -16.46 3.41 -10.76
CA SER A 111 -15.61 2.43 -10.08
C SER A 111 -14.65 3.08 -9.09
N VAL A 112 -14.04 4.22 -9.44
CA VAL A 112 -13.16 4.96 -8.52
C VAL A 112 -13.91 5.41 -7.26
N ASN A 113 -15.10 5.98 -7.41
CA ASN A 113 -15.90 6.39 -6.27
C ASN A 113 -16.36 5.20 -5.41
N ALA A 114 -16.66 4.05 -6.03
CA ALA A 114 -16.96 2.83 -5.27
C ALA A 114 -15.76 2.36 -4.43
N LEU A 115 -14.54 2.42 -4.98
CA LEU A 115 -13.31 2.12 -4.22
C LEU A 115 -13.11 3.07 -3.04
N VAL A 116 -13.31 4.37 -3.26
CA VAL A 116 -13.23 5.39 -2.19
C VAL A 116 -14.29 5.17 -1.12
N THR A 117 -15.50 4.76 -1.49
CA THR A 117 -16.56 4.41 -0.53
C THR A 117 -16.15 3.21 0.32
N HIS A 118 -15.55 2.17 -0.26
CA HIS A 118 -15.04 1.04 0.52
C HIS A 118 -13.94 1.46 1.51
N LEU A 119 -12.98 2.27 1.08
CA LEU A 119 -11.95 2.82 1.97
C LEU A 119 -12.56 3.65 3.11
N ASN A 120 -13.57 4.47 2.82
CA ASN A 120 -14.30 5.23 3.85
C ASN A 120 -15.13 4.35 4.79
N SER A 121 -15.36 3.08 4.45
CA SER A 121 -16.00 2.09 5.34
C SER A 121 -14.98 1.26 6.13
N ASP A 122 -13.74 1.76 6.26
CA ASP A 122 -12.61 1.10 6.93
C ASP A 122 -12.17 -0.23 6.30
N PHE A 123 -12.56 -0.47 5.03
CA PHE A 123 -12.14 -1.65 4.29
C PHE A 123 -10.77 -1.45 3.64
N THR A 124 -9.93 -2.48 3.68
CA THR A 124 -8.63 -2.49 2.99
C THR A 124 -8.82 -2.98 1.56
N LEU A 125 -8.39 -2.19 0.57
CA LEU A 125 -8.38 -2.65 -0.82
C LEU A 125 -7.16 -3.53 -1.07
N LEU A 126 -7.37 -4.66 -1.75
CA LEU A 126 -6.33 -5.54 -2.23
C LEU A 126 -6.19 -5.35 -3.74
N LEU A 127 -5.10 -4.76 -4.19
CA LEU A 127 -4.76 -4.72 -5.61
C LEU A 127 -4.08 -6.03 -6.03
N GLN A 128 -3.85 -6.20 -7.32
CA GLN A 128 -2.96 -7.24 -7.84
C GLN A 128 -1.58 -7.24 -7.16
N ASN A 129 -0.91 -8.39 -7.21
CA ASN A 129 0.39 -8.62 -6.56
C ASN A 129 0.37 -8.40 -5.04
N ASP A 130 -0.77 -8.72 -4.41
CA ASP A 130 -1.00 -8.63 -2.96
C ASP A 130 -0.74 -7.24 -2.33
N ILE A 131 -0.81 -6.18 -3.14
CA ILE A 131 -0.62 -4.82 -2.67
C ILE A 131 -1.86 -4.39 -1.86
N LYS A 132 -1.64 -4.03 -0.60
CA LYS A 132 -2.69 -3.61 0.33
C LYS A 132 -2.75 -2.08 0.43
N ILE A 133 -3.91 -1.51 0.16
CA ILE A 133 -4.21 -0.09 0.40
C ILE A 133 -5.15 -0.01 1.60
N TRP A 134 -4.68 0.61 2.67
CA TRP A 134 -5.39 0.69 3.92
C TRP A 134 -6.29 1.92 3.97
N ALA A 135 -7.43 1.80 4.64
CA ALA A 135 -8.31 2.94 4.88
C ALA A 135 -7.62 4.03 5.74
N ALA A 136 -6.85 3.62 6.75
CA ALA A 136 -6.08 4.49 7.63
C ALA A 136 -6.83 5.79 8.02
N ASN A 137 -6.28 6.96 7.74
CA ASN A 137 -6.88 8.27 8.00
C ASN A 137 -7.61 8.86 6.78
N ILE A 138 -8.12 8.06 5.83
CA ILE A 138 -8.76 8.59 4.61
C ILE A 138 -9.96 9.52 4.89
N LYS A 139 -10.65 9.31 6.02
CA LYS A 139 -11.75 10.18 6.49
C LYS A 139 -11.26 11.57 6.95
N SER A 140 -9.99 11.68 7.31
CA SER A 140 -9.33 12.90 7.81
C SER A 140 -7.86 12.96 7.32
N PRO A 141 -7.65 13.10 6.00
CA PRO A 141 -6.31 13.06 5.40
C PRO A 141 -5.47 14.26 5.85
N LYS A 142 -4.15 14.07 5.97
CA LYS A 142 -3.23 15.17 6.30
C LYS A 142 -3.06 16.08 5.09
N TYR A 143 -2.90 17.39 5.29
CA TYR A 143 -2.61 18.28 4.16
C TYR A 143 -1.18 18.02 3.63
N GLY A 144 -1.05 17.73 2.32
CA GLY A 144 0.24 17.45 1.70
C GLY A 144 0.16 16.45 0.56
N LEU A 145 1.31 15.87 0.21
CA LEU A 145 1.45 14.83 -0.82
C LEU A 145 2.11 13.56 -0.28
N THR A 146 2.97 13.70 0.74
CA THR A 146 3.87 12.66 1.25
C THR A 146 4.38 13.12 2.63
N PRO A 147 4.97 12.22 3.46
CA PRO A 147 5.59 12.62 4.72
C PRO A 147 6.61 13.76 4.55
N ARG A 148 6.74 14.61 5.58
CA ARG A 148 7.77 15.65 5.65
C ARG A 148 8.93 15.10 6.45
N PHE A 149 10.00 14.71 5.76
CA PHE A 149 11.28 14.32 6.37
C PHE A 149 12.13 15.55 6.67
#